data_AF-A0A819DVT2-F1
#
_entry.id   AF-A0A819DVT2-F1
#
_cell.length_a   1.000
_cell.length_b   1.000
_cell.length_c   1.000
_cell.angle_alpha   90.00
_cell.angle_beta   90.00
_cell.angle_gamma   90.00
#
_symmetry.space_group_name_H-M   'P 1'
#
loop_
_entity.id
_entity.type
_entity.pdbx_description
1 polymer ?
#
loop_
_entity_poly.entity_id
_entity_poly.type
_entity_poly.pdbx_seq_one_letter_code
_entity_poly.pdbx_strand_id
1 'polypeptide(L)'
;MFSITVAIVVLFLAVVYYYLKSVYFTLRGPIPGISPQLLFGNVLQTGILALKPASLPDVLIQLRDKFGDVYQFWFGSMHLIMINCLEDAQYIGCPEND
;
A
#
# COMPACT_ATOMS: atom_id res chain seq x y z
N MET A 1 -22.27 -21.06 23.82
CA MET A 1 -22.52 -20.81 22.38
C MET A 1 -22.71 -19.33 22.09
N PHE A 2 -23.62 -18.62 22.77
CA PHE A 2 -23.89 -17.20 22.53
C PHE A 2 -22.63 -16.31 22.57
N SER A 3 -21.76 -16.47 23.58
CA SER A 3 -20.53 -15.68 23.71
C SER A 3 -19.51 -15.92 22.59
N ILE A 4 -19.46 -17.14 22.03
CA ILE A 4 -18.54 -17.48 20.93
C ILE A 4 -19.04 -16.82 19.64
N THR A 5 -20.35 -16.87 19.39
CA THR A 5 -20.97 -16.21 18.24
C THR A 5 -20.74 -14.70 18.28
N VAL A 6 -20.91 -14.06 19.45
CA VAL A 6 -20.63 -12.63 19.63
C VAL A 6 -19.16 -12.31 19.37
N ALA A 7 -18.23 -13.12 19.89
CA ALA A 7 -16.80 -12.92 19.67
C ALA A 7 -16.41 -12.99 18.17
N ILE A 8 -16.98 -13.94 17.42
CA ILE A 8 -16.74 -14.07 15.97
C ILE A 8 -17.28 -12.85 15.21
N VAL A 9 -18.49 -12.38 15.55
CA VAL A 9 -19.09 -11.20 14.90
C VAL A 9 -18.26 -9.95 15.17
N VAL A 10 -17.79 -9.75 16.40
CA VAL A 10 -16.92 -8.61 16.76
C VAL A 10 -15.60 -8.68 16.00
N LEU A 11 -14.98 -9.86 15.91
CA LEU A 11 -13.76 -10.05 15.14
C LEU A 11 -13.97 -9.74 13.65
N PHE A 12 -15.06 -10.23 13.07
CA PHE A 12 -15.42 -9.95 11.68
C PHE A 12 -15.62 -8.45 11.43
N LEU A 13 -16.38 -7.77 12.28
CA LEU A 13 -16.60 -6.33 12.19
C LEU A 13 -15.29 -5.54 12.34
N ALA A 14 -14.40 -5.97 13.24
CA ALA A 14 -13.09 -5.35 13.41
C ALA A 14 -12.25 -5.48 12.13
N VAL A 15 -12.21 -6.66 11.51
CA VAL A 15 -11.49 -6.89 10.25
C VAL A 15 -12.07 -6.02 9.12
N VAL A 16 -13.40 -6.00 8.98
CA VAL A 16 -14.08 -5.17 7.97
C VAL A 16 -13.79 -3.69 8.19
N TYR A 17 -13.88 -3.21 9.44
CA TYR A 17 -13.58 -1.82 9.78
C TYR A 17 -12.13 -1.45 9.44
N TYR A 18 -11.16 -2.29 9.82
CA TYR A 18 -9.75 -2.06 9.51
C TYR A 18 -9.50 -2.05 8.00
N TYR A 19 -10.12 -2.96 7.26
CA TYR A 19 -10.03 -3.01 5.79
C TYR A 19 -10.60 -1.74 5.14
N LEU A 20 -11.81 -1.32 5.56
CA LEU A 20 -12.42 -0.11 5.03
C LEU A 20 -11.58 1.13 5.36
N LYS A 21 -11.04 1.20 6.58
CA LYS A 21 -10.14 2.29 6.99
C LYS A 21 -8.86 2.31 6.14
N SER A 22 -8.22 1.16 5.89
CA SER A 22 -6.99 1.12 5.10
C SER A 22 -7.20 1.44 3.63
N VAL A 23 -8.36 1.06 3.05
CA VAL A 23 -8.66 1.25 1.63
C VAL A 23 -9.22 2.64 1.33
N TYR A 24 -10.12 3.15 2.17
CA TYR A 24 -10.92 4.34 1.86
C TYR A 24 -10.55 5.58 2.68
N PHE A 25 -9.86 5.44 3.82
CA PHE A 25 -9.50 6.59 4.67
C PHE A 25 -8.03 7.02 4.49
N THR A 26 -7.57 7.08 3.24
CA THR A 26 -6.39 7.88 2.90
C THR A 26 -6.77 9.36 2.96
N LEU A 27 -6.16 10.10 3.90
CA LEU A 27 -6.40 11.53 4.17
C LEU A 27 -6.13 12.48 2.99
N ARG A 28 -5.57 11.97 1.89
CA ARG A 28 -5.26 12.70 0.66
C ARG A 28 -5.88 11.88 -0.48
N GLY A 29 -6.45 12.55 -1.48
CA GLY A 29 -7.24 11.93 -2.57
C GLY A 29 -6.58 10.71 -3.22
N PRO A 30 -7.31 9.92 -4.03
CA PRO A 30 -6.88 8.59 -4.45
C PRO A 30 -5.52 8.64 -5.16
N ILE A 31 -4.46 8.25 -4.44
CA ILE A 31 -3.14 8.04 -5.03
C ILE A 31 -3.26 6.77 -5.87
N PRO A 32 -2.93 6.82 -7.17
CA PRO A 32 -3.06 5.65 -8.02
C PRO A 32 -2.11 4.55 -7.56
N GLY A 33 -2.54 3.30 -7.63
CA GLY A 33 -1.68 2.17 -7.28
C GLY A 33 -2.48 0.89 -7.07
N ILE A 34 -1.76 -0.19 -6.77
CA ILE A 34 -2.37 -1.50 -6.55
C ILE A 34 -3.00 -1.51 -5.15
N SER A 35 -4.22 -2.05 -5.05
CA SER A 35 -4.92 -2.22 -3.78
C SER A 35 -4.25 -3.30 -2.92
N PRO A 36 -3.92 -3.01 -1.65
CA PRO A 36 -3.25 -3.95 -0.76
C PRO A 36 -4.08 -5.20 -0.50
N GLN A 37 -3.40 -6.36 -0.52
CA GLN A 37 -3.90 -7.57 0.11
C GLN A 37 -3.79 -7.44 1.64
N LEU A 38 -4.74 -8.04 2.35
CA LEU A 38 -4.92 -7.90 3.80
C LEU A 38 -3.64 -8.17 4.63
N LEU A 39 -2.82 -9.15 4.23
CA LEU A 39 -1.65 -9.60 5.00
C LEU A 39 -0.30 -9.23 4.39
N PHE A 40 -0.21 -9.14 3.06
CA PHE A 40 1.06 -9.01 2.35
C PHE A 40 1.17 -7.71 1.54
N GLY A 41 0.17 -6.81 1.65
CA GLY A 41 0.11 -5.62 0.82
C GLY A 41 0.09 -6.02 -0.66
N ASN A 42 0.99 -5.44 -1.46
CA ASN A 42 1.07 -5.70 -2.90
C ASN A 42 2.20 -6.66 -3.28
N VAL A 43 3.00 -7.12 -2.31
CA VAL A 43 4.29 -7.80 -2.57
C VAL A 43 4.12 -9.15 -3.28
N LEU A 44 3.05 -9.88 -2.97
CA LEU A 44 2.72 -11.13 -3.66
C LEU A 44 2.20 -10.88 -5.08
N GLN A 45 1.42 -9.80 -5.29
CA GLN A 45 0.86 -9.46 -6.60
C GLN A 45 1.93 -8.97 -7.58
N THR A 46 2.96 -8.31 -7.07
CA THR A 46 4.09 -7.83 -7.87
C THR A 46 5.14 -8.90 -8.13
N GLY A 47 4.98 -10.11 -7.59
CA GLY A 47 5.91 -11.21 -7.81
C GLY A 47 7.28 -11.05 -7.14
N ILE A 48 7.45 -10.09 -6.24
CA ILE A 48 8.71 -9.87 -5.49
C ILE A 48 9.00 -11.06 -4.57
N LEU A 49 7.96 -11.62 -3.96
CA LEU A 49 8.02 -12.81 -3.11
C LEU A 49 7.52 -14.08 -3.83
N ALA A 50 7.40 -14.06 -5.16
CA ALA A 50 6.99 -15.24 -5.92
C ALA A 50 8.13 -16.27 -6.03
N LEU A 51 7.76 -17.52 -6.39
CA LEU A 51 8.71 -18.62 -6.61
C LEU A 51 9.85 -18.28 -7.60
N LYS A 52 9.59 -17.35 -8.51
CA LYS A 52 10.60 -16.67 -9.34
C LYS A 52 10.53 -15.18 -8.98
N PRO A 53 11.40 -14.68 -8.09
CA PRO A 53 11.32 -13.30 -7.64
C PRO A 53 11.61 -12.38 -8.83
N ALA A 54 10.65 -11.51 -9.15
CA ALA A 54 10.91 -10.40 -10.04
C ALA A 54 11.90 -9.45 -9.36
N SER A 55 12.81 -8.85 -10.14
CA SER A 55 13.72 -7.87 -9.56
C SER A 55 12.92 -6.65 -9.08
N LEU A 56 13.22 -6.16 -7.88
CA LEU A 56 12.58 -4.97 -7.31
C LEU A 56 12.60 -3.79 -8.30
N PRO A 57 13.73 -3.45 -8.96
CA PRO A 57 13.78 -2.38 -9.94
C PRO A 57 12.81 -2.56 -11.10
N ASP A 58 12.72 -3.77 -11.68
CA ASP A 58 11.83 -4.04 -12.81
C ASP A 58 10.36 -3.86 -12.43
N VAL A 59 10.00 -4.28 -11.22
CA VAL A 59 8.65 -4.09 -10.67
C VAL A 59 8.34 -2.61 -10.51
N LEU A 60 9.26 -1.82 -9.96
CA LEU A 60 9.05 -0.38 -9.77
C LEU A 60 8.94 0.37 -11.10
N ILE A 61 9.72 -0.04 -12.11
CA ILE A 61 9.60 0.48 -13.48
C ILE A 61 8.22 0.15 -14.06
N GLN A 62 7.77 -1.10 -13.96
CA GLN A 62 6.44 -1.48 -14.45
C GLN A 62 5.30 -0.73 -13.75
N LEU A 63 5.42 -0.50 -12.44
CA LEU A 63 4.44 0.28 -11.67
C LEU A 63 4.44 1.75 -12.07
N ARG A 64 5.62 2.34 -12.28
CA ARG A 64 5.76 3.71 -12.82
C ARG A 64 5.12 3.82 -14.19
N ASP A 65 5.43 2.90 -15.10
CA ASP A 65 4.89 2.93 -16.47
C ASP A 65 3.36 2.76 -16.49
N LYS A 66 2.78 2.12 -15.46
CA LYS A 66 1.33 1.88 -15.33
C LYS A 66 0.57 3.01 -14.63
N PHE A 67 1.13 3.58 -13.56
CA PHE A 67 0.43 4.53 -12.68
C PHE A 67 0.99 5.96 -12.76
N GLY A 68 2.11 6.16 -13.46
CA GLY A 68 2.78 7.45 -13.63
C GLY A 68 3.83 7.74 -12.56
N ASP A 69 4.09 9.02 -12.36
CA ASP A 69 5.21 9.50 -11.54
C ASP A 69 4.96 9.39 -10.04
N VAL A 70 3.70 9.40 -9.61
CA VAL A 70 3.29 9.27 -8.20
C VAL A 70 2.35 8.10 -8.04
N TYR A 71 2.74 7.10 -7.24
CA TYR A 71 1.88 5.94 -6.98
C TYR A 71 2.10 5.34 -5.60
N GLN A 72 1.10 4.59 -5.11
CA GLN A 72 1.17 3.86 -3.86
C GLN A 72 1.65 2.42 -4.06
N PHE A 73 2.53 1.97 -3.17
CA PHE A 73 3.04 0.62 -3.09
C PHE A 73 3.00 0.13 -1.64
N TRP A 74 2.42 -1.05 -1.40
CA TRP A 74 2.32 -1.63 -0.08
C TRP A 74 3.31 -2.77 0.09
N PHE A 75 4.25 -2.61 1.02
CA PHE A 75 5.19 -3.66 1.40
C PHE A 75 4.75 -4.28 2.73
N GLY A 76 3.94 -5.34 2.66
CA GLY A 76 3.29 -5.89 3.86
C GLY A 76 2.32 -4.88 4.46
N SER A 77 2.56 -4.48 5.72
CA SER A 77 1.81 -3.43 6.41
C SER A 77 2.34 -2.02 6.16
N MET A 78 3.48 -1.87 5.49
CA MET A 78 4.10 -0.57 5.23
C MET A 78 3.50 0.05 3.96
N HIS A 79 2.93 1.25 4.10
CA HIS A 79 2.45 2.05 2.97
C HIS A 79 3.56 2.97 2.47
N LEU A 80 4.01 2.75 1.24
CA LEU A 80 5.01 3.56 0.57
C LEU A 80 4.34 4.37 -0.54
N ILE A 81 4.65 5.67 -0.60
CA ILE A 81 4.28 6.53 -1.72
C ILE A 81 5.56 6.74 -2.53
N MET A 82 5.55 6.27 -3.76
CA MET A 82 6.67 6.41 -4.70
C MET A 82 6.49 7.71 -5.47
N ILE A 83 7.55 8.50 -5.54
CA ILE A 83 7.60 9.77 -6.27
C ILE A 83 8.84 9.71 -7.15
N ASN A 84 8.61 9.64 -8.46
CA ASN A 84 9.68 9.48 -9.45
C ASN A 84 10.07 10.79 -10.13
N CYS A 85 9.34 11.88 -9.87
CA CYS A 85 9.69 13.22 -10.33
C CYS A 85 10.70 13.86 -9.37
N LEU A 86 11.85 14.29 -9.89
CA LEU A 86 12.91 14.91 -9.08
C LEU A 86 12.46 16.23 -8.47
N GLU A 87 11.63 16.99 -9.18
CA GLU A 87 11.09 18.28 -8.71
C GLU A 87 10.20 18.06 -7.48
N ASP A 88 9.32 17.07 -7.51
CA ASP A 88 8.42 16.74 -6.39
C ASP A 88 9.18 16.18 -5.18
N ALA A 89 10.25 15.41 -5.43
CA ALA A 89 11.07 14.82 -4.37
C ALA A 89 11.81 15.87 -3.53
N GLN A 90 12.19 17.01 -4.13
CA GLN A 90 12.89 18.09 -3.42
C GLN A 90 12.03 18.73 -2.33
N TYR A 91 10.71 18.85 -2.55
CA TYR A 91 9.78 19.39 -1.56
C TYR A 91 9.56 18.48 -0.34
N ILE A 92 9.96 17.21 -0.43
CA ILE A 92 9.82 16.22 0.65
C ILE A 92 11.16 16.01 1.36
N GLY A 93 12.25 16.06 0.60
CA GLY A 93 13.60 15.78 1.09
C GLY A 93 14.35 16.98 1.66
N CYS A 94 13.88 18.22 1.47
CA CYS A 94 14.52 19.38 2.07
C CYS A 94 14.11 19.51 3.56
N PRO A 95 15.04 19.31 4.52
CA PRO A 95 14.85 19.89 5.84
C PRO A 95 14.80 21.42 5.65
N GLU A 96 13.85 22.04 6.34
CA GLU A 96 13.80 23.48 6.55
C GLU A 96 15.15 23.92 7.14
N ASN A 97 16.01 24.48 6.29
CA ASN A 97 17.26 25.12 6.74
C ASN A 97 16.87 26.48 7.32
N ASP A 98 16.59 26.50 8.62
CA ASP A 98 16.72 27.69 9.47
C ASP A 98 18.19 27.92 9.84
#